data_AF-A0A8A4ZFJ7-F1
#
_entry.id   AF-A0A8A4ZFJ7-F1
#
_cell.length_a   1.000
_cell.length_b   1.000
_cell.length_c   1.000
_cell.angle_alpha   90.00
_cell.angle_beta   90.00
_cell.angle_gamma   90.00
#
_symmetry.space_group_name_H-M   'P 1'
#
loop_
_entity.id
_entity.type
_entity.pdbx_description
1 polymer ?
#
loop_
_entity_poly.entity_id
_entity_poly.type
_entity_poly.pdbx_seq_one_letter_code
_entity_poly.pdbx_strand_id
1 'polypeptide(L)'
;MTGSYEAAATLPPHPRELWRSVSAESVWLRPADWYHPAVDAIVEALQNDADPTPAALRLGTARGESGVGISEAINDLACLYRSMGRGETPLASVRALCEGWVAAQDAVPVHAQCVDPETGLPTSEYLRVRLAETYALAARAGTTASRTHGLLIVDVAVAGLDPWSRIARSAVVGQALDVAFGAGHPMASLGEGVFAVLVARDQHVGTDATRLRHHIGTHAEQLQVDSLLRQPPRVWLEPLPETHAAALELLAHVGR
;
A
#
# COMPACT_ATOMS: atom_id res chain seq x y z
N MET A 1 -18.11 64.30 12.99
CA MET A 1 -16.67 64.07 12.71
C MET A 1 -16.48 62.57 12.71
N THR A 2 -16.72 61.97 11.55
CA THR A 2 -16.89 60.52 11.35
C THR A 2 -15.55 59.97 10.88
N GLY A 3 -14.85 59.24 11.74
CA GLY A 3 -13.58 58.59 11.41
C GLY A 3 -13.84 57.33 10.59
N SER A 4 -13.42 57.36 9.32
CA SER A 4 -13.43 56.21 8.43
C SER A 4 -12.42 55.17 8.91
N TYR A 5 -12.91 53.94 9.14
CA TYR A 5 -12.08 52.76 9.40
C TYR A 5 -11.49 52.32 8.05
N GLU A 6 -10.20 52.57 7.87
CA GLU A 6 -9.45 52.15 6.69
C GLU A 6 -9.34 50.62 6.70
N ALA A 7 -10.03 49.98 5.77
CA ALA A 7 -9.99 48.53 5.61
C ALA A 7 -8.55 48.12 5.25
N ALA A 8 -7.90 47.37 6.16
CA ALA A 8 -6.59 46.79 5.91
C ALA A 8 -6.65 45.94 4.64
N ALA A 9 -5.96 46.39 3.59
CA ALA A 9 -5.82 45.65 2.35
C ALA A 9 -5.18 44.29 2.66
N THR A 10 -5.95 43.22 2.50
CA THR A 10 -5.46 41.85 2.65
C THR A 10 -4.43 41.62 1.55
N LEU A 11 -3.16 41.45 1.93
CA LEU A 11 -2.11 41.04 0.99
C LEU A 11 -2.60 39.81 0.23
N PRO A 12 -2.39 39.74 -1.11
CA PRO A 12 -2.75 38.55 -1.85
C PRO A 12 -2.04 37.34 -1.21
N PRO A 13 -2.75 36.22 -1.02
CA PRO A 13 -2.18 35.04 -0.37
C PRO A 13 -0.90 34.60 -1.09
N HIS A 14 0.12 34.20 -0.32
CA HIS A 14 1.39 33.78 -0.89
C HIS A 14 1.11 32.64 -1.88
N PRO A 15 1.75 32.60 -3.07
CA PRO A 15 1.48 31.60 -4.10
C PRO A 15 1.44 30.14 -3.64
N ARG A 16 2.25 29.81 -2.63
CA ARG A 16 2.22 28.52 -1.94
C ARG A 16 0.90 28.24 -1.23
N GLU A 17 0.35 29.20 -0.49
CA GLU A 17 -0.94 29.02 0.20
C GLU A 17 -2.09 28.86 -0.78
N LEU A 18 -2.08 29.60 -1.90
CA LEU A 18 -3.04 29.42 -3.00
C LEU A 18 -2.92 28.04 -3.65
N TRP A 19 -1.69 27.61 -3.93
CA TRP A 19 -1.45 26.27 -4.47
C TRP A 19 -1.96 25.21 -3.49
N ARG A 20 -1.61 25.32 -2.20
CA ARG A 20 -2.04 24.39 -1.16
C ARG A 20 -3.56 24.27 -1.07
N SER A 21 -4.28 25.39 -1.08
CA SER A 21 -5.75 25.38 -1.00
C SER A 21 -6.36 24.70 -2.21
N VAL A 22 -5.91 25.05 -3.42
CA VAL A 22 -6.42 24.45 -4.67
C VAL A 22 -6.12 22.95 -4.74
N SER A 23 -4.94 22.53 -4.33
CA SER A 23 -4.57 21.11 -4.33
C SER A 23 -5.37 20.31 -3.30
N ALA A 24 -5.55 20.83 -2.08
CA ALA A 24 -6.32 20.17 -1.03
C ALA A 24 -7.81 20.03 -1.37
N GLU A 25 -8.37 20.97 -2.13
CA GLU A 25 -9.78 20.94 -2.56
C GLU A 25 -10.04 20.04 -3.77
N SER A 26 -9.01 19.61 -4.49
CA SER A 26 -9.17 18.92 -5.78
C SER A 26 -8.55 17.53 -5.83
N VAL A 27 -7.26 17.42 -5.52
CA VAL A 27 -6.46 16.26 -5.93
C VAL A 27 -5.69 15.64 -4.78
N TRP A 28 -5.50 16.37 -3.67
CA TRP A 28 -4.63 15.97 -2.58
C TRP A 28 -5.39 15.30 -1.44
N LEU A 29 -5.10 14.03 -1.18
CA LEU A 29 -5.87 13.20 -0.24
C LEU A 29 -5.67 13.57 1.24
N ARG A 30 -4.49 14.08 1.64
CA ARG A 30 -4.15 14.39 3.03
C ARG A 30 -3.52 15.80 3.16
N PRO A 31 -4.29 16.83 3.55
CA PRO A 31 -3.82 18.21 3.59
C PRO A 31 -2.64 18.49 4.55
N ALA A 32 -2.45 17.63 5.55
CA ALA A 32 -1.35 17.72 6.51
C ALA A 32 0.02 17.37 5.90
N ASP A 33 0.04 16.49 4.90
CA ASP A 33 1.28 15.89 4.36
C ASP A 33 1.71 16.56 3.04
N TRP A 34 1.04 17.65 2.67
CA TRP A 34 1.27 18.33 1.39
C TRP A 34 2.61 19.08 1.33
N TYR A 35 3.08 19.61 2.45
CA TYR A 35 4.26 20.47 2.48
C TYR A 35 5.58 19.67 2.44
N HIS A 36 6.53 20.15 1.63
CA HIS A 36 7.91 19.67 1.57
C HIS A 36 8.80 20.83 1.08
N PRO A 37 10.09 20.96 1.46
CA PRO A 37 10.96 22.04 0.97
C PRO A 37 11.04 22.18 -0.56
N ALA A 38 10.78 21.10 -1.30
CA ALA A 38 10.70 21.11 -2.77
C ALA A 38 9.53 21.98 -3.30
N VAL A 39 8.47 22.17 -2.51
CA VAL A 39 7.34 23.07 -2.79
C VAL A 39 7.85 24.52 -2.85
N ASP A 40 8.62 24.96 -1.87
CA ASP A 40 9.15 26.33 -1.87
C ASP A 40 10.12 26.53 -3.03
N ALA A 41 10.96 25.52 -3.33
CA ALA A 41 11.94 25.61 -4.41
C ALA A 41 11.31 25.76 -5.81
N ILE A 42 10.16 25.14 -6.07
CA ILE A 42 9.45 25.29 -7.34
C ILE A 42 8.67 26.60 -7.40
N VAL A 43 8.09 27.05 -6.28
CA VAL A 43 7.42 28.35 -6.18
C VAL A 43 8.44 29.48 -6.42
N GLU A 44 9.62 29.40 -5.80
CA GLU A 44 10.71 30.36 -5.97
C GLU A 44 11.21 30.41 -7.42
N ALA A 45 11.44 29.26 -8.05
CA ALA A 45 11.86 29.20 -9.45
C ALA A 45 10.84 29.89 -10.37
N LEU A 46 9.55 29.65 -10.15
CA LEU A 46 8.47 30.29 -10.90
C LEU A 46 8.31 31.79 -10.58
N GLN A 47 8.49 32.21 -9.33
CA GLN A 47 8.43 33.64 -8.97
C GLN A 47 9.56 34.45 -9.59
N ASN A 48 10.74 33.84 -9.75
CA ASN A 48 11.93 34.48 -10.31
C ASN A 48 12.08 34.29 -11.83
N ASP A 49 11.07 33.72 -12.51
CA ASP A 49 11.12 33.39 -13.94
C ASP A 49 12.36 32.56 -14.35
N ALA A 50 12.84 31.73 -13.43
CA ALA A 50 13.93 30.79 -13.66
C ALA A 50 13.41 29.48 -14.29
N ASP A 51 14.32 28.65 -14.82
CA ASP A 51 13.96 27.32 -15.31
C ASP A 51 13.41 26.44 -14.16
N PRO A 52 12.13 26.02 -14.22
CA PRO A 52 11.52 25.23 -13.15
C PRO A 52 11.91 23.75 -13.21
N THR A 53 12.57 23.28 -14.27
CA THR A 53 12.87 21.86 -14.51
C THR A 53 13.62 21.20 -13.35
N PRO A 54 14.71 21.77 -12.79
CA PRO A 54 15.40 21.16 -11.64
C PRO A 54 14.55 21.12 -10.37
N ALA A 55 13.68 22.12 -10.17
CA ALA A 55 12.79 22.18 -9.01
C ALA A 55 11.62 21.19 -9.16
N ALA A 56 11.10 21.01 -10.37
CA ALA A 56 10.11 20.00 -10.69
C ALA A 56 10.64 18.58 -10.48
N LEU A 57 11.90 18.31 -10.84
CA LEU A 57 12.55 17.04 -10.52
C LEU A 57 12.59 16.77 -9.01
N ARG A 58 13.08 17.74 -8.22
CA ARG A 58 13.10 17.63 -6.75
C ARG A 58 11.70 17.43 -6.16
N LEU A 59 10.70 18.11 -6.70
CA LEU A 59 9.31 17.93 -6.29
C LEU A 59 8.84 16.49 -6.58
N GLY A 60 9.15 15.97 -7.77
CA GLY A 60 8.85 14.61 -8.18
C GLY A 60 9.45 13.57 -7.23
N THR A 61 10.75 13.72 -6.91
CA THR A 61 11.46 12.87 -5.95
C THR A 61 10.76 12.88 -4.59
N ALA A 62 10.50 14.06 -4.03
CA ALA A 62 9.83 14.16 -2.74
C ALA A 62 8.44 13.51 -2.72
N ARG A 63 7.67 13.65 -3.81
CA ARG A 63 6.36 12.99 -3.96
C ARG A 63 6.49 11.47 -4.03
N GLY A 64 7.47 10.98 -4.78
CA GLY A 64 7.75 9.54 -4.90
C GLY A 64 8.17 8.91 -3.56
N GLU A 65 9.08 9.56 -2.83
CA GLU A 65 9.54 9.12 -1.49
C GLU A 65 8.40 9.10 -0.47
N SER A 66 7.43 10.01 -0.62
CA SER A 66 6.25 10.09 0.26
C SER A 66 5.10 9.16 -0.17
N GLY A 67 5.29 8.34 -1.20
CA GLY A 67 4.28 7.39 -1.70
C GLY A 67 3.09 8.04 -2.42
N VAL A 68 3.21 9.30 -2.86
CA VAL A 68 2.16 10.00 -3.61
C VAL A 68 2.08 9.41 -5.02
N GLY A 69 0.87 9.11 -5.50
CA GLY A 69 0.68 8.55 -6.84
C GLY A 69 1.12 9.53 -7.94
N ILE A 70 1.66 9.02 -9.06
CA ILE A 70 2.15 9.86 -10.16
C ILE A 70 1.07 10.79 -10.74
N SER A 71 -0.17 10.30 -10.87
CA SER A 71 -1.29 11.11 -11.35
C SER A 71 -1.65 12.23 -10.38
N GLU A 72 -1.59 11.97 -9.07
CA GLU A 72 -1.81 12.97 -8.02
C GLU A 72 -0.71 14.03 -8.07
N ALA A 73 0.56 13.64 -8.21
CA ALA A 73 1.70 14.55 -8.34
C ALA A 73 1.61 15.45 -9.60
N ILE A 74 1.22 14.89 -10.76
CA ILE A 74 1.03 15.66 -11.99
C ILE A 74 -0.12 16.66 -11.84
N ASN A 75 -1.22 16.24 -11.23
CA ASN A 75 -2.37 17.11 -11.02
C ASN A 75 -2.07 18.21 -9.99
N ASP A 76 -1.31 17.93 -8.93
CA ASP A 76 -0.80 18.91 -7.96
C ASP A 76 0.09 19.95 -8.64
N LEU A 77 1.00 19.53 -9.52
CA LEU A 77 1.80 20.44 -10.33
C LEU A 77 0.92 21.31 -11.25
N ALA A 78 -0.15 20.76 -11.82
CA ALA A 78 -1.10 21.54 -12.59
C ALA A 78 -1.89 22.55 -11.73
N CYS A 79 -2.17 22.24 -10.46
CA CYS A 79 -2.75 23.20 -9.51
C CYS A 79 -1.83 24.40 -9.28
N LEU A 80 -0.51 24.18 -9.17
CA LEU A 80 0.48 25.25 -9.03
C LEU A 80 0.48 26.22 -10.23
N TYR A 81 0.54 25.70 -11.45
CA TYR A 81 0.57 26.57 -12.64
C TYR A 81 -0.71 27.38 -12.79
N ARG A 82 -1.87 26.79 -12.45
CA ARG A 82 -3.14 27.52 -12.41
C ARG A 82 -3.19 28.58 -11.30
N SER A 83 -2.74 28.25 -10.08
CA SER A 83 -2.75 29.20 -8.96
C SER A 83 -1.81 30.39 -9.18
N MET A 84 -0.76 30.19 -9.97
CA MET A 84 0.18 31.23 -10.41
C MET A 84 -0.28 32.00 -11.65
N GLY A 85 -1.44 31.68 -12.25
CA GLY A 85 -1.93 32.32 -13.47
C GLY A 85 -1.08 32.06 -14.70
N ARG A 86 -0.26 31.00 -14.71
CA ARG A 86 0.71 30.68 -15.78
C ARG A 86 0.14 29.76 -16.88
N GLY A 87 -1.12 29.36 -16.80
CA GLY A 87 -1.80 28.57 -17.83
C GLY A 87 -1.45 27.07 -17.77
N GLU A 88 -1.20 26.46 -18.93
CA GLU A 88 -0.86 25.03 -19.03
C GLU A 88 0.53 24.74 -18.45
N THR A 89 0.65 23.60 -17.75
CA THR A 89 1.93 23.12 -17.23
C THR A 89 2.86 22.76 -18.38
N PRO A 90 4.07 23.35 -18.48
CA PRO A 90 5.04 23.00 -19.51
C PRO A 90 5.42 21.52 -19.45
N LEU A 91 5.43 20.85 -20.60
CA LEU A 91 5.77 19.44 -20.72
C LEU A 91 7.16 19.10 -20.14
N ALA A 92 8.12 20.03 -20.21
CA ALA A 92 9.45 19.87 -19.62
C ALA A 92 9.39 19.71 -18.09
N SER A 93 8.54 20.49 -17.41
CA SER A 93 8.34 20.37 -15.96
C SER A 93 7.61 19.08 -15.59
N VAL A 94 6.63 18.66 -16.40
CA VAL A 94 5.95 17.36 -16.20
C VAL A 94 6.93 16.20 -16.34
N ARG A 95 7.78 16.22 -17.38
CA ARG A 95 8.82 15.19 -17.59
C ARG A 95 9.79 15.13 -16.42
N ALA A 96 10.33 16.27 -16.00
CA ALA A 96 11.26 16.33 -14.87
C ALA A 96 10.62 15.83 -13.57
N LEU A 97 9.36 16.18 -13.30
CA LEU A 97 8.58 15.63 -12.19
C LEU A 97 8.49 14.10 -12.27
N CYS A 98 8.11 13.55 -13.43
CA CYS A 98 8.04 12.10 -13.64
C CYS A 98 9.41 11.43 -13.42
N GLU A 99 10.49 12.01 -13.94
CA GLU A 99 11.86 11.50 -13.78
C GLU A 99 12.27 11.46 -12.31
N GLY A 100 12.05 12.54 -11.57
CA GLY A 100 12.33 12.59 -10.13
C GLY A 100 11.50 11.58 -9.34
N TRP A 101 10.22 11.44 -9.69
CA TRP A 101 9.30 10.48 -9.07
C TRP A 101 9.74 9.03 -9.29
N VAL A 102 10.15 8.67 -10.50
CA VAL A 102 10.68 7.34 -10.82
C VAL A 102 11.98 7.06 -10.08
N ALA A 103 12.91 8.02 -10.06
CA ALA A 103 14.18 7.86 -9.36
C ALA A 103 14.00 7.62 -7.84
N ALA A 104 12.96 8.20 -7.24
CA ALA A 104 12.59 7.92 -5.85
C ALA A 104 12.09 6.49 -5.62
N GLN A 105 11.38 5.89 -6.59
CA GLN A 105 10.95 4.49 -6.50
C GLN A 105 12.14 3.53 -6.53
N ASP A 106 13.18 3.85 -7.29
CA ASP A 106 14.42 3.06 -7.38
C ASP A 106 15.29 3.15 -6.10
N ALA A 107 15.09 4.20 -5.29
CA ALA A 107 15.80 4.41 -4.02
C ALA A 107 15.14 3.71 -2.81
N VAL A 108 13.88 3.27 -2.94
CA VAL A 108 13.23 2.38 -1.97
C VAL A 108 13.77 0.97 -2.18
N PRO A 109 14.32 0.29 -1.15
CA PRO A 109 14.78 -1.09 -1.33
C PRO A 109 13.64 -1.95 -1.88
N VAL A 110 13.85 -2.60 -3.02
CA VAL A 110 12.88 -3.50 -3.68
C VAL A 110 12.31 -4.56 -2.72
N HIS A 111 13.04 -4.89 -1.64
CA HIS A 111 12.57 -5.76 -0.56
C HIS A 111 11.34 -5.23 0.19
N ALA A 112 11.13 -3.91 0.29
CA ALA A 112 9.96 -3.32 0.94
C ALA A 112 8.68 -3.39 0.07
N GLN A 113 8.79 -3.67 -1.23
CA GLN A 113 7.63 -3.80 -2.13
C GLN A 113 7.00 -5.21 -2.08
N CYS A 114 7.78 -6.21 -1.66
CA CYS A 114 7.34 -7.59 -1.56
C CYS A 114 6.95 -8.00 -0.13
N VAL A 115 7.11 -7.11 0.85
CA VAL A 115 6.72 -7.34 2.25
C VAL A 115 5.64 -6.35 2.63
N ASP A 116 4.53 -6.86 3.15
CA ASP A 116 3.45 -6.07 3.70
C ASP A 116 3.86 -5.46 5.05
N PRO A 117 3.83 -4.13 5.21
CA PRO A 117 4.35 -3.47 6.42
C PRO A 117 3.49 -3.68 7.66
N GLU A 118 2.21 -4.03 7.51
CA GLU A 118 1.33 -4.28 8.66
C GLU A 118 1.59 -5.65 9.29
N THR A 119 1.94 -6.63 8.47
CA THR A 119 2.05 -8.05 8.88
C THR A 119 3.47 -8.56 8.93
N GLY A 120 4.41 -7.93 8.19
CA GLY A 120 5.75 -8.45 7.97
C GLY A 120 5.81 -9.67 7.02
N LEU A 121 4.67 -10.10 6.48
CA LEU A 121 4.58 -11.20 5.52
C LEU A 121 4.83 -10.72 4.09
N PRO A 122 5.05 -11.63 3.13
CA PRO A 122 5.04 -11.25 1.73
C PRO A 122 3.70 -10.63 1.29
N THR A 123 3.74 -9.77 0.27
CA THR A 123 2.53 -9.12 -0.28
C THR A 123 1.63 -10.11 -1.05
N SER A 124 0.37 -9.72 -1.25
CA SER A 124 -0.57 -10.51 -2.05
C SER A 124 -0.07 -10.71 -3.49
N GLU A 125 0.63 -9.71 -4.03
CA GLU A 125 1.25 -9.68 -5.35
C GLU A 125 2.35 -10.75 -5.44
N TYR A 126 3.17 -10.88 -4.40
CA TYR A 126 4.17 -11.94 -4.31
C TYR A 126 3.51 -13.33 -4.31
N LEU A 127 2.43 -13.52 -3.55
CA LEU A 127 1.68 -14.78 -3.55
C LEU A 127 1.12 -15.12 -4.93
N ARG A 128 0.65 -14.14 -5.71
CA ARG A 128 0.18 -14.35 -7.10
C ARG A 128 1.31 -14.84 -8.01
N VAL A 129 2.51 -14.29 -7.89
CA VAL A 129 3.68 -14.77 -8.64
C VAL A 129 3.99 -16.23 -8.29
N ARG A 130 4.00 -16.55 -6.99
CA ARG A 130 4.25 -17.93 -6.52
C ARG A 130 3.20 -18.91 -6.99
N LEU A 131 1.93 -18.50 -7.06
CA LEU A 131 0.88 -19.32 -7.68
C LEU A 131 1.18 -19.58 -9.15
N ALA A 132 1.51 -18.56 -9.94
CA ALA A 132 1.85 -18.75 -11.36
C ALA A 132 2.99 -19.77 -11.55
N GLU A 133 4.02 -19.70 -10.71
CA GLU A 133 5.12 -20.66 -10.70
C GLU A 133 4.65 -22.08 -10.37
N THR A 134 3.80 -22.24 -9.35
CA THR A 134 3.23 -23.54 -8.96
C THR A 134 2.41 -24.18 -10.09
N TYR A 135 1.56 -23.40 -10.77
CA TYR A 135 0.81 -23.90 -11.93
C TYR A 135 1.75 -24.30 -13.08
N ALA A 136 2.76 -23.49 -13.37
CA ALA A 136 3.73 -23.79 -14.43
C ALA A 136 4.57 -25.05 -14.12
N LEU A 137 4.97 -25.23 -12.86
CA LEU A 137 5.70 -26.42 -12.41
C LEU A 137 4.85 -27.68 -12.50
N ALA A 138 3.59 -27.62 -12.06
CA ALA A 138 2.67 -28.75 -12.16
C ALA A 138 2.46 -29.17 -13.63
N ALA A 139 2.24 -28.20 -14.53
CA ALA A 139 2.08 -28.46 -15.96
C ALA A 139 3.33 -29.13 -16.56
N ARG A 140 4.55 -28.65 -16.24
CA ARG A 140 5.81 -29.27 -16.68
C ARG A 140 5.98 -30.70 -16.17
N ALA A 141 5.48 -31.00 -14.97
CA ALA A 141 5.52 -32.33 -14.38
C ALA A 141 4.37 -33.25 -14.86
N GLY A 142 3.52 -32.81 -15.78
CA GLY A 142 2.39 -33.59 -16.28
C GLY A 142 1.29 -33.83 -15.23
N THR A 143 1.16 -32.93 -14.26
CA THR A 143 0.13 -32.97 -13.19
C THR A 143 -0.62 -31.64 -13.11
N THR A 144 -1.54 -31.49 -12.16
CA THR A 144 -2.25 -30.24 -11.89
C THR A 144 -1.86 -29.66 -10.53
N ALA A 145 -1.90 -28.34 -10.43
CA ALA A 145 -1.66 -27.65 -9.15
C ALA A 145 -2.72 -28.07 -8.11
N SER A 146 -3.97 -28.26 -8.52
CA SER A 146 -5.08 -28.73 -7.66
C SER A 146 -4.80 -30.05 -6.94
N ARG A 147 -3.98 -30.93 -7.54
CA ARG A 147 -3.58 -32.22 -6.95
C ARG A 147 -2.37 -32.15 -6.04
N THR A 148 -1.55 -31.10 -6.16
CA THR A 148 -0.26 -31.00 -5.48
C THR A 148 -0.23 -29.90 -4.41
N HIS A 149 -1.11 -28.91 -4.50
CA HIS A 149 -1.12 -27.74 -3.62
C HIS A 149 -2.55 -27.29 -3.29
N GLY A 150 -2.68 -26.54 -2.19
CA GLY A 150 -3.90 -25.89 -1.73
C GLY A 150 -3.58 -24.54 -1.08
N LEU A 151 -4.61 -23.73 -0.84
CA LEU A 151 -4.49 -22.51 -0.06
C LEU A 151 -5.05 -22.77 1.34
N LEU A 152 -4.20 -22.70 2.35
CA LEU A 152 -4.65 -22.68 3.73
C LEU A 152 -5.11 -21.25 4.04
N ILE A 153 -6.41 -21.07 4.25
CA ILE A 153 -7.01 -19.78 4.56
C ILE A 153 -7.17 -19.65 6.07
N VAL A 154 -6.80 -18.49 6.58
CA VAL A 154 -6.93 -18.10 7.99
C VAL A 154 -7.80 -16.86 8.07
N ASP A 155 -8.96 -16.97 8.69
CA ASP A 155 -9.90 -15.88 8.99
C ASP A 155 -9.91 -15.64 10.50
N VAL A 156 -9.38 -14.48 10.88
CA VAL A 156 -9.37 -13.97 12.25
C VAL A 156 -10.22 -12.70 12.40
N ALA A 157 -11.05 -12.40 11.41
CA ALA A 157 -11.76 -11.13 11.34
C ALA A 157 -12.74 -10.97 12.50
N VAL A 158 -12.70 -9.79 13.12
CA VAL A 158 -13.68 -9.30 14.11
C VAL A 158 -14.24 -7.99 13.60
N ALA A 159 -15.56 -7.86 13.61
CA ALA A 159 -16.24 -6.65 13.15
C ALA A 159 -16.04 -5.49 14.14
N GLY A 160 -16.03 -4.26 13.64
CA GLY A 160 -16.04 -3.06 14.47
C GLY A 160 -14.74 -2.72 15.18
N LEU A 161 -13.61 -3.36 14.81
CA LEU A 161 -12.30 -2.93 15.30
C LEU A 161 -11.92 -1.56 14.75
N ASP A 162 -11.39 -0.72 15.62
CA ASP A 162 -10.76 0.55 15.24
C ASP A 162 -9.48 0.30 14.42
N PRO A 163 -8.98 1.31 13.68
CA PRO A 163 -7.84 1.14 12.78
C PRO A 163 -6.56 0.63 13.46
N TRP A 164 -6.28 1.04 14.70
CA TRP A 164 -5.09 0.59 15.42
C TRP A 164 -5.20 -0.88 15.80
N SER A 165 -6.36 -1.30 16.30
CA SER A 165 -6.65 -2.70 16.61
C SER A 165 -6.53 -3.62 15.39
N ARG A 166 -6.89 -3.13 14.19
CA ARG A 166 -6.69 -3.89 12.93
C ARG A 166 -5.21 -4.10 12.61
N ILE A 167 -4.37 -3.07 12.77
CA ILE A 167 -2.92 -3.15 12.55
C ILE A 167 -2.29 -4.11 13.56
N ALA A 168 -2.63 -3.99 14.85
CA ALA A 168 -2.11 -4.88 15.89
C ALA A 168 -2.49 -6.35 15.62
N ARG A 169 -3.73 -6.60 15.22
CA ARG A 169 -4.19 -7.92 14.78
C ARG A 169 -3.36 -8.46 13.62
N SER A 170 -3.16 -7.64 12.58
CA SER A 170 -2.37 -7.97 11.40
C SER A 170 -0.93 -8.38 11.77
N ALA A 171 -0.26 -7.60 12.61
CA ALA A 171 1.11 -7.87 13.06
C ALA A 171 1.23 -9.18 13.85
N VAL A 172 0.28 -9.42 14.78
CA VAL A 172 0.29 -10.63 15.63
C VAL A 172 0.08 -11.90 14.80
N VAL A 173 -0.86 -11.87 13.84
CA VAL A 173 -1.11 -13.03 12.97
C VAL A 173 0.01 -13.22 11.96
N GLY A 174 0.56 -12.13 11.42
CA GLY A 174 1.74 -12.18 10.55
C GLY A 174 2.92 -12.86 11.23
N GLN A 175 3.24 -12.46 12.46
CA GLN A 175 4.28 -13.09 13.25
C GLN A 175 4.00 -14.58 13.54
N ALA A 176 2.75 -14.92 13.92
CA ALA A 176 2.38 -16.32 14.18
C ALA A 176 2.52 -17.19 12.92
N LEU A 177 2.20 -16.66 11.74
CA LEU A 177 2.36 -17.35 10.47
C LEU A 177 3.84 -17.53 10.10
N ASP A 178 4.66 -16.49 10.28
CA ASP A 178 6.11 -16.56 10.05
C ASP A 178 6.77 -17.58 10.99
N VAL A 179 6.37 -17.65 12.26
CA VAL A 179 6.87 -18.67 13.21
C VAL A 179 6.41 -20.08 12.82
N ALA A 180 5.17 -20.24 12.36
CA ALA A 180 4.60 -21.54 12.05
C ALA A 180 5.19 -22.17 10.78
N PHE A 181 5.45 -21.36 9.74
CA PHE A 181 5.90 -21.84 8.43
C PHE A 181 7.37 -21.51 8.14
N GLY A 182 7.88 -20.40 8.67
CA GLY A 182 9.23 -19.94 8.43
C GLY A 182 9.47 -19.41 7.01
N ALA A 183 10.72 -19.02 6.77
CA ALA A 183 11.15 -18.45 5.50
C ALA A 183 10.92 -19.40 4.31
N GLY A 184 10.52 -18.84 3.18
CA GLY A 184 10.36 -19.57 1.91
C GLY A 184 8.95 -20.13 1.66
N HIS A 185 8.04 -20.06 2.63
CA HIS A 185 6.63 -20.42 2.42
C HIS A 185 5.84 -19.24 1.84
N PRO A 186 5.21 -19.38 0.66
CA PRO A 186 4.42 -18.29 0.09
C PRO A 186 3.15 -18.06 0.92
N MET A 187 3.05 -16.90 1.54
CA MET A 187 1.90 -16.46 2.32
C MET A 187 1.69 -14.97 2.19
N ALA A 188 0.47 -14.51 2.39
CA ALA A 188 0.12 -13.10 2.35
C ALA A 188 -1.14 -12.79 3.16
N SER A 189 -1.26 -11.53 3.58
CA SER A 189 -2.54 -10.94 3.96
C SER A 189 -3.38 -10.67 2.71
N LEU A 190 -4.67 -10.97 2.79
CA LEU A 190 -5.66 -10.66 1.76
C LEU A 190 -6.54 -9.45 2.13
N GLY A 191 -6.30 -8.85 3.30
CA GLY A 191 -7.11 -7.76 3.86
C GLY A 191 -8.13 -8.22 4.89
N GLU A 192 -8.66 -7.27 5.67
CA GLU A 192 -9.75 -7.45 6.65
C GLU A 192 -9.55 -8.55 7.72
N GLY A 193 -8.32 -9.05 7.92
CA GLY A 193 -8.02 -10.14 8.85
C GLY A 193 -8.12 -11.53 8.23
N VAL A 194 -8.03 -11.60 6.90
CA VAL A 194 -7.92 -12.84 6.14
C VAL A 194 -6.50 -13.00 5.61
N PHE A 195 -5.94 -14.20 5.75
CA PHE A 195 -4.60 -14.56 5.30
C PHE A 195 -4.65 -15.85 4.50
N ALA A 196 -3.71 -16.00 3.57
CA ALA A 196 -3.56 -17.21 2.77
C ALA A 196 -2.12 -17.71 2.80
N VAL A 197 -1.97 -19.03 2.92
CA VAL A 197 -0.68 -19.73 2.82
C VAL A 197 -0.78 -20.79 1.72
N LEU A 198 0.12 -20.74 0.76
CA LEU A 198 0.24 -21.80 -0.26
C LEU A 198 0.98 -22.99 0.34
N VAL A 199 0.28 -24.12 0.44
CA VAL A 199 0.81 -25.35 1.03
C VAL A 199 0.80 -26.49 0.03
N ALA A 200 1.77 -27.39 0.13
CA ALA A 200 1.73 -28.66 -0.59
C ALA A 200 0.61 -29.53 -0.01
N ARG A 201 -0.08 -30.30 -0.86
CA ARG A 201 -1.03 -31.33 -0.45
C ARG A 201 -0.25 -32.58 -0.07
N ASP A 202 0.21 -32.63 1.16
CA ASP A 202 0.75 -33.83 1.77
C ASP A 202 -0.22 -34.37 2.85
N GLN A 203 0.19 -35.43 3.52
CA GLN A 203 -0.61 -36.07 4.56
C GLN A 203 -0.74 -35.24 5.86
N HIS A 204 -0.05 -34.10 5.99
CA HIS A 204 0.03 -33.33 7.23
C HIS A 204 -0.85 -32.08 7.24
N VAL A 205 -1.41 -31.66 6.10
CA VAL A 205 -2.16 -30.40 5.97
C VAL A 205 -3.31 -30.23 6.98
N GLY A 206 -4.02 -31.31 7.31
CA GLY A 206 -5.09 -31.27 8.33
C GLY A 206 -4.57 -31.08 9.76
N THR A 207 -3.40 -31.67 10.05
CA THR A 207 -2.69 -31.47 11.32
C THR A 207 -2.12 -30.06 11.40
N ASP A 208 -1.64 -29.52 10.27
CA ASP A 208 -1.10 -28.15 10.18
C ASP A 208 -2.18 -27.10 10.42
N ALA A 209 -3.39 -27.28 9.87
CA ALA A 209 -4.52 -26.40 10.14
C ALA A 209 -4.89 -26.35 11.64
N THR A 210 -4.89 -27.51 12.30
CA THR A 210 -5.21 -27.61 13.73
C THR A 210 -4.11 -26.99 14.59
N ARG A 211 -2.85 -27.29 14.28
CA ARG A 211 -1.68 -26.71 14.95
C ARG A 211 -1.64 -25.20 14.80
N LEU A 212 -1.89 -24.69 13.59
CA LEU A 212 -1.91 -23.26 13.31
C LEU A 212 -3.01 -22.54 14.09
N ARG A 213 -4.23 -23.09 14.13
CA ARG A 213 -5.32 -22.54 14.95
C ARG A 213 -4.93 -22.44 16.41
N HIS A 214 -4.32 -23.48 16.96
CA HIS A 214 -3.86 -23.47 18.36
C HIS A 214 -2.72 -22.46 18.57
N HIS A 215 -1.75 -22.42 17.66
CA HIS A 215 -0.62 -21.49 17.73
C HIS A 215 -1.07 -20.02 17.70
N ILE A 216 -1.97 -19.65 16.77
CA ILE A 216 -2.53 -18.29 16.70
C ILE A 216 -3.27 -17.94 17.99
N GLY A 217 -4.09 -18.86 18.51
CA GLY A 217 -4.81 -18.65 19.77
C GLY A 217 -3.87 -18.42 20.95
N THR A 218 -2.90 -19.30 21.15
CA THR A 218 -1.92 -19.19 22.24
C THR A 218 -1.03 -17.95 22.10
N HIS A 219 -0.59 -17.59 20.90
CA HIS A 219 0.22 -16.39 20.66
C HIS A 219 -0.57 -15.11 20.99
N ALA A 220 -1.86 -15.07 20.62
CA ALA A 220 -2.74 -13.96 20.95
C ALA A 220 -3.00 -13.82 22.47
N GLU A 221 -3.22 -14.93 23.16
CA GLU A 221 -3.38 -14.95 24.62
C GLU A 221 -2.11 -14.44 25.34
N GLN A 222 -0.93 -14.88 24.90
CA GLN A 222 0.36 -14.45 25.47
C GLN A 222 0.60 -12.94 25.34
N LEU A 223 0.16 -12.36 24.22
CA LEU A 223 0.27 -10.93 23.95
C LEU A 223 -0.94 -10.12 24.48
N GLN A 224 -1.91 -10.77 25.11
CA GLN A 224 -3.15 -10.16 25.65
C GLN A 224 -3.97 -9.40 24.60
N VAL A 225 -4.03 -9.97 23.39
CA VAL A 225 -4.72 -9.41 22.21
C VAL A 225 -5.77 -10.38 21.65
N ASP A 226 -6.18 -11.38 22.44
CA ASP A 226 -7.19 -12.38 22.08
C ASP A 226 -8.53 -11.75 21.67
N SER A 227 -8.88 -10.61 22.28
CA SER A 227 -10.07 -9.81 21.96
C SER A 227 -10.05 -9.16 20.56
N LEU A 228 -8.87 -9.04 19.93
CA LEU A 228 -8.72 -8.48 18.58
C LEU A 228 -8.98 -9.53 17.48
N LEU A 229 -9.11 -10.79 17.84
CA LEU A 229 -9.15 -11.91 16.92
C LEU A 229 -10.44 -12.70 17.10
N ARG A 230 -10.88 -13.32 16.00
CA ARG A 230 -11.93 -14.33 16.08
C ARG A 230 -11.47 -15.48 16.97
N GLN A 231 -12.30 -15.89 17.93
CA GLN A 231 -12.06 -17.05 18.78
C GLN A 231 -13.13 -18.14 18.57
N PRO A 232 -12.75 -19.36 18.14
CA PRO A 232 -11.42 -19.74 17.63
C PRO A 232 -11.17 -19.18 16.21
N PRO A 233 -9.90 -19.02 15.79
CA PRO A 233 -9.56 -18.70 14.41
C PRO A 233 -10.16 -19.72 13.42
N ARG A 234 -10.76 -19.23 12.34
CA ARG A 234 -11.22 -20.11 11.27
C ARG A 234 -10.04 -20.42 10.37
N VAL A 235 -9.73 -21.69 10.26
CA VAL A 235 -8.63 -22.19 9.43
C VAL A 235 -9.17 -23.35 8.61
N TRP A 236 -9.06 -23.27 7.29
CA TRP A 236 -9.49 -24.32 6.36
C TRP A 236 -8.58 -24.38 5.14
N LEU A 237 -8.54 -25.54 4.50
CA LEU A 237 -7.82 -25.74 3.25
C LEU A 237 -8.79 -25.56 2.08
N GLU A 238 -8.53 -24.57 1.25
CA GLU A 238 -9.20 -24.36 -0.02
C GLU A 238 -8.42 -25.07 -1.14
N PRO A 239 -9.04 -25.98 -1.91
CA PRO A 239 -8.39 -26.58 -3.07
C PRO A 239 -8.00 -25.51 -4.09
N LEU A 240 -6.80 -25.64 -4.69
CA LEU A 240 -6.49 -24.80 -5.85
C LEU A 240 -7.45 -25.14 -7.00
N PRO A 241 -8.00 -24.13 -7.70
CA PRO A 241 -8.77 -24.33 -8.92
C PRO A 241 -7.95 -25.03 -10.03
N GLU A 242 -8.61 -25.41 -11.12
CA GLU A 242 -7.93 -26.06 -12.25
C GLU A 242 -7.04 -25.08 -13.05
N THR A 243 -7.27 -23.77 -12.92
CA THR A 243 -6.52 -22.75 -13.66
C THR A 243 -5.96 -21.66 -12.76
N HIS A 244 -4.83 -21.09 -13.18
CA HIS A 244 -4.21 -19.94 -12.49
C HIS A 244 -5.17 -18.74 -12.42
N ALA A 245 -5.91 -18.43 -13.49
CA ALA A 245 -6.87 -17.32 -13.50
C ALA A 245 -7.96 -17.49 -12.44
N ALA A 246 -8.55 -18.68 -12.32
CA ALA A 246 -9.54 -18.97 -11.29
C ALA A 246 -8.95 -18.92 -9.87
N ALA A 247 -7.66 -19.23 -9.70
CA ALA A 247 -6.99 -19.07 -8.40
C ALA A 247 -6.83 -17.58 -8.02
N LEU A 248 -6.59 -16.70 -8.97
CA LEU A 248 -6.55 -15.25 -8.72
C LEU A 248 -7.94 -14.72 -8.35
N GLU A 249 -8.99 -15.20 -9.02
CA GLU A 249 -10.38 -14.89 -8.67
C GLU A 249 -10.74 -15.37 -7.26
N LEU A 250 -10.28 -16.58 -6.89
CA LEU A 250 -10.45 -17.13 -5.55
C LEU A 250 -9.80 -16.23 -4.49
N LEU A 251 -8.55 -15.79 -4.68
CA LEU A 251 -7.89 -14.87 -3.75
C LEU A 251 -8.68 -13.56 -3.58
N ALA A 252 -9.20 -13.00 -4.68
CA ALA A 252 -10.00 -11.78 -4.65
C ALA A 252 -11.40 -11.98 -4.05
N HIS A 253 -11.93 -13.20 -4.06
CA HIS A 253 -13.20 -13.53 -3.41
C HIS A 253 -13.03 -13.71 -1.90
N VAL A 254 -11.97 -14.39 -1.48
CA VAL A 254 -11.71 -14.71 -0.07
C VAL A 254 -11.24 -13.49 0.73
N GLY A 255 -10.60 -12.50 0.10
CA GLY A 255 -10.21 -11.23 0.74
C GLY A 255 -11.32 -10.17 0.85
N ARG A 256 -12.56 -10.47 0.45
CA ARG A 256 -13.72 -9.56 0.57
C ARG A 256 -14.57 -9.90 1.78
#